data_AF-A0A946ZXG6-F1
#
_entry.id   AF-A0A946ZXG6-F1
#
_cell.length_a   1.000
_cell.length_b   1.000
_cell.length_c   1.000
_cell.angle_alpha   90.00
_cell.angle_beta   90.00
_cell.angle_gamma   90.00
#
_symmetry.space_group_name_H-M   'P 1'
#
loop_
_entity.id
_entity.type
_entity.pdbx_description
1 polymer ?
#
loop_
_entity_poly.entity_id
_entity_poly.type
_entity_poly.pdbx_seq_one_letter_code
_entity_poly.pdbx_strand_id
1 'polypeptide(L)'
;MYDPRTFLDKIFLVIKGLGMGAANKVPGVSGGIVAFVAGFYEEFIYSLQKINLKAFKLLFNGRFKSFYRYINGQFLSLLIFGMLVSYFSISKLLDYFLETNELFVWSSFFGMIIGSIYYIAKDFEHWNQGTLTMGLLGLVLGISISFLSPAKENDNLLFIFICGVISVSGMTLPGLSGSFILILLGNYVLLLVDSVNALYDTMAEMIQGDFSFVD
;
A
#
# COMPACT_ATOMS: atom_id res chain seq x y z
N MET A 1 5.45 10.73 -23.14
CA MET A 1 4.50 10.13 -24.08
C MET A 1 4.52 8.66 -23.72
N TYR A 2 3.47 8.12 -23.08
CA TYR A 2 3.50 6.72 -22.66
C TYR A 2 3.25 5.84 -23.88
N ASP A 3 4.22 5.02 -24.25
CA ASP A 3 4.07 4.04 -25.31
C ASP A 3 2.90 3.08 -25.02
N PRO A 4 2.22 2.57 -26.06
CA PRO A 4 1.15 1.62 -25.87
C PRO A 4 1.69 0.33 -25.25
N ARG A 5 1.33 0.09 -23.98
CA ARG A 5 1.68 -1.14 -23.25
C ARG A 5 1.10 -2.36 -23.94
N THR A 6 1.91 -3.41 -24.06
CA THR A 6 1.47 -4.71 -24.59
C THR A 6 0.48 -5.38 -23.63
N PHE A 7 -0.19 -6.43 -24.08
CA PHE A 7 -1.09 -7.20 -23.22
C PHE A 7 -0.36 -7.82 -22.02
N LEU A 8 0.85 -8.33 -22.24
CA LEU A 8 1.69 -8.89 -21.17
C LEU A 8 2.05 -7.82 -20.13
N ASP A 9 2.42 -6.61 -20.55
CA ASP A 9 2.73 -5.51 -19.63
C ASP A 9 1.54 -5.16 -18.73
N LYS A 10 0.32 -5.25 -19.26
CA LYS A 10 -0.91 -5.01 -18.49
C LYS A 10 -1.12 -6.10 -17.44
N ILE A 11 -0.91 -7.36 -17.79
CA ILE A 11 -0.98 -8.47 -16.84
C ILE A 11 0.08 -8.30 -15.75
N PHE A 12 1.33 -8.00 -16.13
CA PHE A 12 2.41 -7.75 -15.17
C PHE A 12 2.10 -6.58 -14.24
N LEU A 13 1.44 -5.52 -14.72
CA LEU A 13 0.97 -4.43 -13.85
C LEU A 13 -0.05 -4.90 -12.81
N VAL A 14 -1.01 -5.75 -13.22
CA VAL A 14 -1.99 -6.30 -12.26
C VAL A 14 -1.29 -7.17 -11.23
N ILE A 15 -0.33 -8.01 -11.64
CA ILE A 15 0.48 -8.83 -10.71
C ILE A 15 1.31 -7.94 -9.76
N LYS A 16 1.90 -6.86 -10.26
CA LYS A 16 2.60 -5.85 -9.44
C LYS A 16 1.64 -5.20 -8.43
N GLY A 17 0.43 -4.87 -8.86
CA GLY A 17 -0.64 -4.38 -7.98
C GLY A 17 -1.04 -5.40 -6.93
N LEU A 18 -1.13 -6.68 -7.30
CA LEU A 18 -1.41 -7.76 -6.36
C LEU A 18 -0.33 -7.84 -5.26
N GLY A 19 0.94 -7.85 -5.66
CA GLY A 19 2.06 -7.88 -4.71
C GLY A 19 2.10 -6.67 -3.79
N MET A 20 1.87 -5.47 -4.33
CA MET A 20 1.80 -4.24 -3.53
C MET A 20 0.61 -4.22 -2.57
N GLY A 21 -0.56 -4.71 -3.00
CA GLY A 21 -1.75 -4.83 -2.16
C GLY A 21 -1.54 -5.78 -0.99
N ALA A 22 -0.91 -6.94 -1.25
CA ALA A 22 -0.58 -7.92 -0.23
C ALA A 22 0.37 -7.33 0.81
N ALA A 23 1.44 -6.69 0.34
CA ALA A 23 2.42 -6.02 1.19
C ALA A 23 1.82 -4.91 2.06
N ASN A 24 0.85 -4.14 1.54
CA ASN A 24 0.21 -3.08 2.31
C ASN A 24 -0.68 -3.58 3.44
N LYS A 25 -1.21 -4.81 3.36
CA LYS A 25 -2.04 -5.38 4.43
C LYS A 25 -1.21 -5.93 5.58
N VAL A 26 -0.01 -6.45 5.29
CA VAL A 26 0.88 -7.01 6.32
C VAL A 26 1.56 -5.90 7.11
N PRO A 27 1.41 -5.87 8.45
CA PRO A 27 2.12 -4.92 9.29
C PRO A 27 3.64 -5.12 9.19
N GLY A 28 4.38 -4.01 9.07
CA GLY A 28 5.85 -4.03 8.99
C GLY A 28 6.39 -4.23 7.57
N VAL A 29 5.52 -4.54 6.61
CA VAL A 29 5.87 -4.62 5.18
C VAL A 29 5.44 -3.31 4.51
N SER A 30 6.27 -2.79 3.60
CA SER A 30 6.01 -1.54 2.88
C SER A 30 5.74 -1.82 1.40
N GLY A 31 4.52 -1.53 0.94
CA GLY A 31 4.19 -1.64 -0.49
C GLY A 31 5.02 -0.68 -1.35
N GLY A 32 5.49 0.44 -0.80
CA GLY A 32 6.44 1.34 -1.46
C GLY A 32 7.77 0.66 -1.78
N ILE A 33 8.29 -0.19 -0.88
CA ILE A 33 9.49 -1.00 -1.16
C ILE A 33 9.21 -2.02 -2.25
N VAL A 34 8.07 -2.71 -2.19
CA VAL A 34 7.68 -3.66 -3.26
C VAL A 34 7.61 -2.96 -4.61
N ALA A 35 7.03 -1.76 -4.66
CA ALA A 35 6.98 -0.95 -5.87
C ALA A 35 8.37 -0.55 -6.37
N PHE A 36 9.28 -0.24 -5.46
CA PHE A 36 10.65 0.16 -5.77
C PHE A 36 11.45 -1.00 -6.35
N VAL A 37 11.46 -2.14 -5.65
CA VAL A 37 12.15 -3.37 -6.09
C VAL A 37 11.57 -3.90 -7.39
N ALA A 38 10.24 -3.83 -7.57
CA ALA A 38 9.60 -4.22 -8.83
C ALA A 38 9.71 -3.16 -9.94
N GLY A 39 10.45 -2.08 -9.71
CA GLY A 39 10.82 -1.07 -10.72
C GLY A 39 9.66 -0.22 -11.25
N PHE A 40 8.58 -0.04 -10.48
CA PHE A 40 7.44 0.78 -10.89
C PHE A 40 7.13 1.94 -9.94
N TYR A 41 7.92 2.12 -8.89
CA TYR A 41 7.74 3.17 -7.88
C TYR A 41 7.75 4.59 -8.47
N GLU A 42 8.73 4.92 -9.30
CA GLU A 42 8.82 6.23 -9.94
C GLU A 42 7.56 6.52 -10.76
N GLU A 43 7.17 5.58 -11.62
CA GLU A 43 5.96 5.73 -12.41
C GLU A 43 4.70 5.89 -11.54
N PHE A 44 4.63 5.18 -10.41
CA PHE A 44 3.55 5.29 -9.44
C PHE A 44 3.48 6.69 -8.82
N ILE A 45 4.57 7.18 -8.24
CA ILE A 45 4.62 8.49 -7.60
C ILE A 45 4.37 9.62 -8.61
N TYR A 46 4.97 9.59 -9.81
CA TYR A 46 4.70 10.60 -10.83
C TYR A 46 3.24 10.59 -11.30
N SER A 47 2.61 9.41 -11.35
CA SER A 47 1.19 9.31 -11.72
C SER A 47 0.30 9.91 -10.62
N LEU A 48 0.60 9.64 -9.35
CA LEU A 48 -0.10 10.24 -8.21
C LEU A 48 0.10 11.76 -8.13
N GLN A 49 1.30 12.28 -8.37
CA GLN A 49 1.58 13.73 -8.40
C GLN A 49 0.76 14.48 -9.47
N LYS A 50 0.37 13.80 -10.54
CA LYS A 50 -0.49 14.37 -11.58
C LYS A 50 -1.96 14.43 -11.16
N ILE A 51 -2.36 13.82 -10.06
CA ILE A 51 -3.67 14.03 -9.43
C ILE A 51 -3.63 15.38 -8.69
N ASN A 52 -3.73 16.46 -9.44
CA ASN A 52 -3.65 17.83 -8.93
C ASN A 52 -4.81 18.68 -9.49
N LEU A 53 -4.80 19.98 -9.17
CA LEU A 53 -5.83 20.93 -9.62
C LEU A 53 -6.08 20.89 -11.14
N LYS A 54 -5.05 20.62 -11.96
CA LYS A 54 -5.21 20.49 -13.41
C LYS A 54 -5.99 19.23 -13.79
N ALA A 55 -5.74 18.10 -13.12
CA ALA A 55 -6.52 16.88 -13.33
C ALA A 55 -7.99 17.09 -12.96
N PHE A 56 -8.26 17.69 -11.79
CA PHE A 56 -9.63 18.02 -11.39
C PHE A 56 -10.31 18.96 -12.38
N LYS A 57 -9.61 20.01 -12.86
CA LYS A 57 -10.16 20.91 -13.89
C LYS A 57 -10.48 20.17 -15.19
N LEU A 58 -9.64 19.22 -15.62
CA LEU A 58 -9.92 18.39 -16.79
C LEU A 58 -11.14 17.49 -16.58
N LEU A 59 -11.31 16.96 -15.37
CA LEU A 59 -12.44 16.10 -14.99
C LEU A 59 -13.76 16.89 -14.98
N PHE A 60 -13.82 18.02 -14.27
CA PHE A 60 -15.01 18.87 -14.18
C PHE A 60 -15.41 19.53 -15.50
N ASN A 61 -14.44 19.76 -16.39
CA ASN A 61 -14.72 20.27 -17.74
C ASN A 61 -15.15 19.17 -18.73
N GLY A 62 -15.44 17.94 -18.26
CA GLY A 62 -15.89 16.82 -19.10
C GLY A 62 -14.81 16.24 -20.03
N ARG A 63 -13.54 16.62 -19.86
CA ARG A 63 -12.42 16.18 -20.72
C ARG A 63 -11.82 14.85 -20.23
N PHE A 64 -12.67 13.82 -20.06
CA PHE A 64 -12.29 12.53 -19.48
C PHE A 64 -11.09 11.86 -20.17
N LYS A 65 -11.02 11.89 -21.51
CA LYS A 65 -9.88 11.33 -22.26
C LYS A 65 -8.57 12.07 -21.97
N SER A 66 -8.62 13.40 -21.83
CA SER A 66 -7.45 14.20 -21.47
C SER A 66 -7.06 13.99 -20.02
N PHE A 67 -8.02 13.88 -19.10
CA PHE A 67 -7.79 13.53 -17.70
C PHE A 67 -7.11 12.17 -17.59
N TYR A 68 -7.69 11.13 -18.19
CA TYR A 68 -7.16 9.76 -18.13
C TYR A 68 -5.74 9.66 -18.67
N ARG A 69 -5.43 10.37 -19.77
CA ARG A 69 -4.06 10.44 -20.30
C ARG A 69 -3.13 11.26 -19.39
N TYR A 70 -3.62 12.34 -18.79
CA TYR A 70 -2.82 13.21 -17.93
C TYR A 70 -2.33 12.46 -16.69
N ILE A 71 -3.22 11.76 -15.98
CA ILE A 71 -2.88 11.06 -14.73
C ILE A 71 -2.23 9.69 -14.93
N ASN A 72 -1.92 9.29 -16.17
CA ASN A 72 -1.51 7.91 -16.49
C ASN A 72 -2.56 6.88 -16.01
N GLY A 73 -3.83 7.14 -16.34
CA GLY A 73 -4.97 6.40 -15.82
C GLY A 73 -4.95 4.92 -16.15
N GLN A 74 -4.29 4.49 -17.23
CA GLN A 74 -4.13 3.07 -17.56
C GLN A 74 -3.22 2.36 -16.55
N PHE A 75 -2.08 2.96 -16.21
CA PHE A 75 -1.20 2.43 -15.19
C PHE A 75 -1.92 2.40 -13.84
N LEU A 76 -2.51 3.53 -13.44
CA LEU A 76 -3.11 3.66 -12.12
C LEU A 76 -4.33 2.75 -11.94
N SER A 77 -5.19 2.63 -12.97
CA SER A 77 -6.36 1.73 -12.90
C SER A 77 -5.97 0.26 -12.79
N LEU A 78 -5.00 -0.21 -13.58
CA LEU A 78 -4.54 -1.61 -13.52
C LEU A 78 -3.84 -1.92 -12.20
N LEU A 79 -3.02 -1.00 -11.70
CA LEU A 79 -2.34 -1.16 -10.43
C LEU A 79 -3.34 -1.20 -9.27
N ILE A 80 -4.24 -0.20 -9.19
CA ILE A 80 -5.29 -0.15 -8.16
C ILE A 80 -6.20 -1.38 -8.26
N PHE A 81 -6.55 -1.81 -9.47
CA PHE A 81 -7.34 -3.03 -9.65
C PHE A 81 -6.63 -4.25 -9.06
N GLY A 82 -5.33 -4.44 -9.34
CA GLY A 82 -4.54 -5.50 -8.72
C GLY A 82 -4.49 -5.36 -7.20
N MET A 83 -4.31 -4.16 -6.67
CA MET A 83 -4.30 -3.92 -5.23
C MET A 83 -5.65 -4.27 -4.58
N LEU A 84 -6.78 -3.87 -5.18
CA LEU A 84 -8.12 -4.19 -4.69
C LEU A 84 -8.39 -5.69 -4.71
N VAL A 85 -8.06 -6.36 -5.82
CA VAL A 85 -8.19 -7.82 -5.92
C VAL A 85 -7.36 -8.49 -4.82
N SER A 86 -6.12 -8.06 -4.61
CA SER A 86 -5.28 -8.58 -3.53
C SER A 86 -5.89 -8.34 -2.16
N TYR A 87 -6.47 -7.17 -1.95
CA TYR A 87 -7.01 -6.78 -0.67
C TYR A 87 -8.12 -7.74 -0.21
N PHE A 88 -9.00 -8.15 -1.14
CA PHE A 88 -10.10 -9.08 -0.83
C PHE A 88 -9.72 -10.56 -0.94
N SER A 89 -8.78 -10.93 -1.82
CA SER A 89 -8.42 -12.34 -2.07
C SER A 89 -7.18 -12.79 -1.31
N ILE A 90 -6.05 -12.10 -1.52
CA ILE A 90 -4.76 -12.46 -0.95
C ILE A 90 -4.76 -12.28 0.57
N SER A 91 -5.60 -11.40 1.12
CA SER A 91 -5.80 -11.32 2.58
C SER A 91 -6.15 -12.67 3.18
N LYS A 92 -7.24 -13.30 2.73
CA LYS A 92 -7.70 -14.59 3.28
C LYS A 92 -6.68 -15.70 3.05
N LEU A 93 -5.97 -15.66 1.92
CA LEU A 93 -4.93 -16.63 1.61
C LEU A 93 -3.70 -16.46 2.52
N LEU A 94 -3.31 -15.22 2.79
CA LEU A 94 -2.21 -14.90 3.68
C LEU A 94 -2.57 -15.26 5.13
N ASP A 95 -3.79 -14.96 5.57
CA ASP A 95 -4.28 -15.35 6.91
C ASP A 95 -4.19 -16.88 7.08
N TYR A 96 -4.64 -17.64 6.07
CA TYR A 96 -4.47 -19.11 6.04
C TYR A 96 -2.99 -19.55 6.13
N PHE A 97 -2.08 -18.89 5.39
CA PHE A 97 -0.65 -19.23 5.45
C PHE A 97 0.01 -18.80 6.76
N LEU A 98 -0.45 -17.73 7.40
CA LEU A 98 0.01 -17.33 8.73
C LEU A 98 -0.43 -18.35 9.77
N GLU A 99 -1.65 -18.90 9.67
CA GLU A 99 -2.11 -19.97 10.57
C GLU A 99 -1.39 -21.31 10.32
N THR A 100 -1.17 -21.68 9.06
CA THR A 100 -0.66 -23.01 8.71
C THR A 100 0.87 -23.07 8.65
N ASN A 101 1.51 -21.99 8.21
CA ASN A 101 2.93 -21.93 7.82
C ASN A 101 3.59 -20.60 8.22
N GLU A 102 3.30 -20.11 9.43
CA GLU A 102 3.78 -18.84 9.98
C GLU A 102 5.27 -18.55 9.67
N LEU A 103 6.13 -19.53 9.96
CA LEU A 103 7.59 -19.39 9.86
C LEU A 103 8.04 -19.08 8.41
N PHE A 104 7.41 -19.68 7.40
CA PHE A 104 7.75 -19.45 5.99
C PHE A 104 7.32 -18.06 5.52
N VAL A 105 6.16 -17.59 5.98
CA VAL A 105 5.64 -16.26 5.66
C VAL A 105 6.56 -15.19 6.24
N TRP A 106 6.88 -15.28 7.54
CA TRP A 106 7.82 -14.35 8.18
C TRP A 106 9.21 -14.40 7.56
N SER A 107 9.74 -15.59 7.29
CA SER A 107 11.06 -15.74 6.65
C SER A 107 11.10 -15.07 5.26
N SER A 108 10.00 -15.16 4.51
CA SER A 108 9.88 -14.50 3.19
C SER A 108 9.89 -12.98 3.33
N PHE A 109 9.15 -12.43 4.31
CA PHE A 109 9.16 -10.98 4.58
C PHE A 109 10.52 -10.49 5.06
N PHE A 110 11.14 -11.18 6.01
CA PHE A 110 12.51 -10.87 6.46
C PHE A 110 13.51 -10.92 5.31
N GLY A 111 13.43 -11.94 4.46
CA GLY A 111 14.27 -12.04 3.25
C GLY A 111 14.09 -10.86 2.31
N MET A 112 12.85 -10.43 2.06
CA MET A 112 12.57 -9.24 1.25
C MET A 112 13.10 -7.95 1.89
N ILE A 113 12.99 -7.78 3.22
CA ILE A 113 13.53 -6.61 3.93
C ILE A 113 15.06 -6.56 3.78
N ILE A 114 15.75 -7.67 4.07
CA ILE A 114 17.22 -7.77 3.94
C ILE A 114 17.64 -7.52 2.50
N GLY A 115 16.96 -8.14 1.53
CA GLY A 115 17.22 -7.94 0.10
C GLY A 115 17.04 -6.48 -0.33
N SER A 116 16.03 -5.79 0.20
CA SER A 116 15.77 -4.38 -0.07
C SER A 116 16.86 -3.48 0.51
N ILE A 117 17.30 -3.74 1.76
CA ILE A 117 18.42 -3.02 2.37
C ILE A 117 19.69 -3.20 1.56
N TYR A 118 19.99 -4.44 1.14
CA TYR A 118 21.16 -4.74 0.30
C TYR A 118 21.11 -3.99 -1.04
N TYR A 119 19.97 -4.04 -1.73
CA TYR A 119 19.79 -3.38 -3.02
C TYR A 119 19.92 -1.85 -2.90
N ILE A 120 19.24 -1.24 -1.94
CA ILE A 120 19.31 0.20 -1.68
C ILE A 120 20.73 0.61 -1.29
N ALA A 121 21.41 -0.17 -0.44
CA ALA A 121 22.77 0.13 0.00
C ALA A 121 23.78 0.09 -1.15
N LYS A 122 23.57 -0.81 -2.12
CA LYS A 122 24.42 -0.95 -3.31
C LYS A 122 24.21 0.16 -4.33
N ASP A 123 22.96 0.55 -4.58
CA ASP A 123 22.63 1.65 -5.51
C ASP A 123 22.94 3.04 -4.93
N PHE A 124 23.14 3.14 -3.60
CA PHE A 124 23.48 4.40 -2.95
C PHE A 124 24.98 4.72 -3.07
N GLU A 125 25.33 5.67 -3.95
CA GLU A 125 26.75 6.01 -4.23
C GLU A 125 27.37 6.99 -3.21
N HIS A 126 26.58 7.61 -2.33
CA HIS A 126 27.01 8.76 -1.51
C HIS A 126 27.31 8.41 -0.05
N TRP A 127 27.97 7.28 0.21
CA TRP A 127 28.36 6.88 1.56
C TRP A 127 29.41 7.85 2.16
N ASN A 128 29.00 8.61 3.18
CA ASN A 128 29.87 9.48 3.96
C ASN A 128 29.56 9.37 5.48
N GLN A 129 30.35 10.04 6.32
CA GLN A 129 30.15 10.02 7.78
C GLN A 129 28.79 10.62 8.20
N GLY A 130 28.26 11.58 7.45
CA GLY A 130 26.95 12.17 7.68
C GLY A 130 25.79 11.22 7.34
N THR A 131 25.88 10.50 6.22
CA THR A 131 24.85 9.51 5.85
C THR A 131 24.87 8.32 6.81
N LEU A 132 26.04 7.92 7.28
CA LEU A 132 26.16 6.86 8.28
C LEU A 132 25.55 7.27 9.63
N THR A 133 25.80 8.50 10.10
CA THR A 133 25.21 9.01 11.35
C THR A 133 23.69 9.18 11.23
N MET A 134 23.19 9.66 10.10
CA MET A 134 21.74 9.71 9.84
C MET A 134 21.10 8.32 9.75
N GLY A 135 21.80 7.34 9.16
CA GLY A 135 21.36 5.94 9.13
C GLY A 135 21.27 5.32 10.52
N LEU A 136 22.28 5.56 11.37
CA LEU A 136 22.27 5.15 12.78
C LEU A 136 21.13 5.81 13.57
N LEU A 137 20.92 7.12 13.39
CA LEU A 137 19.79 7.83 14.00
C LEU A 137 18.46 7.23 13.55
N GLY A 138 18.30 6.97 12.25
CA GLY A 138 17.11 6.32 11.70
C GLY A 138 16.88 4.92 12.28
N LEU A 139 17.94 4.12 12.44
CA LEU A 139 17.88 2.80 13.06
C LEU A 139 17.43 2.89 14.53
N VAL A 140 18.02 3.80 15.31
CA VAL A 140 17.65 4.02 16.72
C VAL A 140 16.20 4.48 16.83
N LEU A 141 15.76 5.41 15.98
CA LEU A 141 14.37 5.85 15.95
C LEU A 141 13.42 4.71 15.57
N GLY A 142 13.75 3.91 14.56
CA GLY A 142 12.94 2.76 14.14
C GLY A 142 12.79 1.72 15.26
N ILE A 143 13.89 1.38 15.94
CA ILE A 143 13.88 0.49 17.12
C ILE A 143 13.05 1.11 18.25
N SER A 144 13.20 2.41 18.51
CA SER A 144 12.44 3.09 19.56
C SER A 144 10.93 3.03 19.29
N ILE A 145 10.53 3.19 18.02
CA ILE A 145 9.12 3.07 17.60
C ILE A 145 8.61 1.64 17.80
N SER A 146 9.45 0.61 17.59
CA SER A 146 9.09 -0.80 17.82
C SER A 146 8.74 -1.11 19.28
N PHE A 147 9.19 -0.30 20.24
CA PHE A 147 8.88 -0.47 21.67
C PHE A 147 7.66 0.35 22.13
N LEU A 148 7.04 1.12 21.23
CA LEU A 148 5.81 1.84 21.56
C LEU A 148 4.65 0.86 21.72
N SER A 149 3.96 0.94 22.86
CA SER A 149 2.68 0.23 23.02
C SER A 149 1.64 0.81 22.07
N PRO A 150 0.91 -0.03 21.33
CA PRO A 150 -0.24 0.41 20.53
C PRO A 150 -1.22 1.25 21.34
N ALA A 151 -1.72 2.32 20.74
CA ALA A 151 -2.80 3.10 21.33
C ALA A 151 -4.09 2.26 21.39
N LYS A 152 -5.03 2.68 22.25
CA LYS A 152 -6.36 2.09 22.27
C LYS A 152 -7.13 2.50 21.01
N GLU A 153 -7.91 1.58 20.46
CA GLU A 153 -8.83 1.85 19.36
C GLU A 153 -9.73 3.06 19.67
N ASN A 154 -9.92 3.90 18.65
CA ASN A 154 -10.74 5.10 18.72
C ASN A 154 -11.63 5.19 17.49
N ASP A 155 -12.94 5.16 17.71
CA ASP A 155 -14.00 5.15 16.70
C ASP A 155 -14.41 6.56 16.23
N ASN A 156 -13.77 7.62 16.73
CA ASN A 156 -14.04 8.97 16.29
C ASN A 156 -13.69 9.16 14.80
N LEU A 157 -14.67 9.54 13.98
CA LEU A 157 -14.51 9.68 12.52
C LEU A 157 -13.37 10.63 12.10
N LEU A 158 -13.13 11.71 12.84
CA LEU A 158 -12.02 12.63 12.54
C LEU A 158 -10.68 11.96 12.80
N PHE A 159 -10.57 11.20 13.90
CA PHE A 159 -9.37 10.44 14.21
C PHE A 159 -9.13 9.32 13.18
N ILE A 160 -10.18 8.59 12.81
CA ILE A 160 -10.14 7.58 11.73
C ILE A 160 -9.67 8.20 10.42
N PHE A 161 -10.21 9.36 10.04
CA PHE A 161 -9.80 10.06 8.83
C PHE A 161 -8.31 10.41 8.85
N ILE A 162 -7.82 10.97 9.96
CA ILE A 162 -6.39 11.29 10.14
C ILE A 162 -5.53 10.03 10.08
N CYS A 163 -5.95 8.95 10.74
CA CYS A 163 -5.28 7.65 10.67
C CYS A 163 -5.18 7.15 9.22
N GLY A 164 -6.25 7.27 8.44
CA GLY A 164 -6.27 6.94 7.02
C GLY A 164 -5.27 7.77 6.21
N VAL A 165 -5.23 9.09 6.42
CA VAL A 165 -4.28 9.99 5.73
C VAL A 165 -2.83 9.61 6.03
N ILE A 166 -2.49 9.40 7.30
CA ILE A 166 -1.14 9.01 7.72
C ILE A 166 -0.78 7.63 7.14
N SER A 167 -1.71 6.67 7.23
CA SER A 167 -1.50 5.31 6.73
C SER A 167 -1.26 5.28 5.23
N VAL A 168 -2.10 5.95 4.43
CA VAL A 168 -1.97 6.01 2.97
C VAL A 168 -0.65 6.69 2.59
N SER A 169 -0.31 7.81 3.25
CA SER A 169 0.97 8.49 3.04
C SER A 169 2.14 7.55 3.33
N GLY A 170 2.05 6.78 4.41
CA GLY A 170 3.03 5.76 4.77
C GLY A 170 3.15 4.64 3.73
N MET A 171 2.03 4.11 3.23
CA MET A 171 2.01 3.05 2.21
C MET A 171 2.58 3.51 0.87
N THR A 172 2.54 4.82 0.58
CA THR A 172 3.14 5.38 -0.64
C THR A 172 4.64 5.59 -0.52
N LEU A 173 5.20 5.73 0.68
CA LEU A 173 6.63 6.01 0.87
C LEU A 173 7.43 4.70 1.07
N PRO A 174 8.54 4.50 0.34
CA PRO A 174 9.37 3.32 0.48
C PRO A 174 10.09 3.38 1.82
N GLY A 175 10.06 2.27 2.56
CA GLY A 175 10.68 2.19 3.89
C GLY A 175 9.71 2.45 5.04
N LEU A 176 8.50 2.95 4.76
CA LEU A 176 7.49 3.21 5.79
C LEU A 176 6.31 2.24 5.61
N SER A 177 5.84 1.64 6.71
CA SER A 177 4.70 0.72 6.70
C SER A 177 3.46 1.41 7.28
N GLY A 178 2.52 1.79 6.43
CA GLY A 178 1.29 2.45 6.87
C GLY A 178 0.37 1.55 7.70
N SER A 179 0.41 0.22 7.48
CA SER A 179 -0.26 -0.78 8.32
C SER A 179 0.34 -0.84 9.72
N PHE A 180 1.68 -0.78 9.84
CA PHE A 180 2.34 -0.71 11.15
C PHE A 180 2.01 0.58 11.91
N ILE A 181 1.96 1.72 11.22
CA ILE A 181 1.54 2.98 11.85
C ILE A 181 0.08 2.87 12.35
N LEU A 182 -0.83 2.25 11.60
CA LEU A 182 -2.20 2.03 12.08
C LEU A 182 -2.27 1.15 13.32
N ILE A 183 -1.37 0.17 13.47
CA ILE A 183 -1.27 -0.62 14.71
C ILE A 183 -0.87 0.29 15.86
N LEU A 184 0.17 1.12 15.67
CA LEU A 184 0.61 2.05 16.72
C LEU A 184 -0.48 3.06 17.10
N LEU A 185 -1.31 3.47 16.15
CA LEU A 185 -2.46 4.35 16.36
C LEU A 185 -3.70 3.63 16.91
N GLY A 186 -3.68 2.30 17.04
CA GLY A 186 -4.77 1.50 17.61
C GLY A 186 -5.93 1.18 16.66
N ASN A 187 -5.89 1.63 15.40
CA ASN A 187 -7.01 1.55 14.46
C ASN A 187 -6.80 0.57 13.31
N TYR A 188 -5.78 -0.30 13.39
CA TYR A 188 -5.50 -1.29 12.35
C TYR A 188 -6.69 -2.25 12.13
N VAL A 189 -7.22 -2.83 13.21
CA VAL A 189 -8.31 -3.81 13.13
C VAL A 189 -9.55 -3.15 12.54
N LEU A 190 -9.99 -2.04 13.15
CA LEU A 190 -11.13 -1.26 12.67
C LEU A 190 -11.03 -0.89 11.18
N LEU A 191 -9.88 -0.37 10.71
CA LEU A 191 -9.74 0.14 9.34
C LEU A 191 -9.41 -0.92 8.29
N LEU A 192 -8.51 -1.87 8.58
CA LEU A 192 -8.00 -2.82 7.58
C LEU A 192 -8.59 -4.22 7.67
N VAL A 193 -9.31 -4.53 8.76
CA VAL A 193 -9.98 -5.81 8.97
C VAL A 193 -11.49 -5.61 8.95
N ASP A 194 -12.04 -4.95 9.96
CA ASP A 194 -13.49 -4.90 10.18
C ASP A 194 -14.22 -4.11 9.09
N SER A 195 -13.76 -2.88 8.81
CA SER A 195 -14.38 -2.04 7.76
C SER A 195 -14.34 -2.68 6.38
N VAL A 196 -13.30 -3.47 6.10
CA VAL A 196 -13.11 -4.12 4.80
C VAL A 196 -13.98 -5.36 4.71
N ASN A 197 -14.02 -6.18 5.76
CA ASN A 197 -14.86 -7.36 5.81
C ASN A 197 -16.34 -6.94 5.72
N ALA A 198 -16.75 -5.93 6.47
CA ALA A 198 -18.10 -5.36 6.38
C ALA A 198 -18.43 -4.89 4.95
N LEU A 199 -17.51 -4.20 4.27
CA LEU A 199 -17.68 -3.80 2.88
C LEU A 199 -17.80 -5.02 1.94
N TYR A 200 -16.96 -6.03 2.13
CA TYR A 200 -16.99 -7.26 1.35
C TYR A 200 -18.32 -8.01 1.52
N ASP A 201 -18.76 -8.18 2.77
CA ASP A 201 -20.00 -8.88 3.11
C ASP A 201 -21.21 -8.12 2.54
N THR A 202 -21.26 -6.80 2.70
CA THR A 202 -22.30 -5.95 2.09
C THR A 202 -22.35 -6.09 0.57
N MET A 203 -21.19 -6.12 -0.10
CA MET A 203 -21.13 -6.32 -1.55
C MET A 203 -21.58 -7.73 -1.95
N ALA A 204 -21.24 -8.76 -1.16
CA ALA A 204 -21.63 -10.14 -1.41
C ALA A 204 -23.15 -10.34 -1.22
N GLU A 205 -23.72 -9.78 -0.17
CA GLU A 205 -25.17 -9.76 0.12
C GLU A 205 -25.94 -9.07 -0.99
N MET A 206 -25.49 -7.88 -1.43
CA MET A 206 -26.09 -7.15 -2.55
C MET A 206 -26.10 -7.96 -3.85
N ILE A 207 -25.06 -8.75 -4.12
CA ILE A 207 -24.99 -9.63 -5.31
C ILE A 207 -25.96 -10.82 -5.16
N GLN A 208 -26.15 -11.33 -3.94
CA GLN A 208 -27.09 -12.40 -3.64
C GLN A 208 -28.55 -11.92 -3.55
N GLY A 209 -28.78 -10.61 -3.55
CA GLY A 209 -30.09 -9.99 -3.39
C GLY A 209 -30.57 -9.93 -1.94
N ASP A 210 -29.65 -10.12 -0.98
CA ASP A 210 -29.89 -9.94 0.44
C ASP A 210 -29.60 -8.47 0.81
N PHE A 211 -30.58 -7.82 1.45
CA PHE A 211 -30.49 -6.43 1.92
C PHE A 211 -30.69 -6.33 3.43
N SER A 212 -30.55 -7.43 4.16
CA SER A 212 -30.73 -7.48 5.61
C SER A 212 -29.80 -6.53 6.39
N PHE A 213 -28.69 -6.11 5.81
CA PHE A 213 -27.78 -5.09 6.38
C PHE A 213 -28.36 -3.66 6.43
N VAL A 214 -29.50 -3.41 5.78
CA VAL A 214 -30.17 -2.08 5.74
C VAL A 214 -31.18 -1.90 6.87
N ASP A 215 -31.68 -3.02 7.44
CA ASP A 215 -32.65 -3.06 8.54
C ASP A 215 -31.99 -2.91 9.92
#